data_AF-A0A1B6D126-F1
#
_entry.id   AF-A0A1B6D126-F1
#
_cell.length_a   1.000
_cell.length_b   1.000
_cell.length_c   1.000
_cell.angle_alpha   90.00
_cell.angle_beta   90.00
_cell.angle_gamma   90.00
#
_symmetry.space_group_name_H-M   'P 1'
#
loop_
_entity.id
_entity.type
_entity.pdbx_description
1 polymer ?
#
loop_
_entity_poly.entity_id
_entity_poly.type
_entity_poly.pdbx_seq_one_letter_code
_entity_poly.pdbx_strand_id
1 'polypeptide(L)'
;MEQDNILCLEEIDVYTSYFKESKIKEVGNLSWFKNHEHLHRLFQQAVLEVSDGREEKVKESLLIHGKIKNLVCEAICISVWRELLLPKIISQDNTIEDVFPLYTVMYQETIALGLLQTVLFHPDSTNSLGDSAMDLIDYCHDSIISLIKRPLTKAMPKEDIKNELNLEEELDYYGSLISLDVAMRSVCIIRYISENFKELPVGIISKFYNKYDFPAILTKLLETKPWFSVNKNGNKYIFSDSRWITVKEFDEEEIPKVEAQVWLCLRHIILDTNFLKYYELNDFKQREICKLLGCLHDSVLEQISPLTELKYFLSQLSVTNVSSQQSQRAPLILEVEADYRNILLAYTHSNLKKLVNKQAAAFSGLDNNQLQEIAKSLATAYNSLDMIDPEVAKCANCGNPAPKRCSRCKSEWYCGRECQVNRWNKHRPTCDLLQSSKEKNHE
;
A
#
# COMPACT_ATOMS: atom_id res chain seq x y z
N MET A 1 -28.19 -5.91 7.90
CA MET A 1 -27.93 -5.44 6.53
C MET A 1 -26.50 -5.81 6.29
N GLU A 2 -26.30 -7.06 5.87
CA GLU A 2 -25.03 -7.53 5.32
C GLU A 2 -24.67 -6.61 4.16
N GLN A 3 -23.45 -6.08 4.13
CA GLN A 3 -22.92 -5.48 2.91
C GLN A 3 -22.69 -6.62 1.93
N ASP A 4 -23.44 -6.61 0.82
CA ASP A 4 -23.30 -7.55 -0.28
C ASP A 4 -21.81 -7.71 -0.62
N ASN A 5 -21.34 -8.96 -0.75
CA ASN A 5 -19.99 -9.22 -1.21
C ASN A 5 -19.79 -8.59 -2.59
N ILE A 6 -18.60 -8.03 -2.83
CA ILE A 6 -18.23 -7.48 -4.15
C ILE A 6 -18.11 -8.62 -5.17
N LEU A 7 -17.65 -9.80 -4.70
CA LEU A 7 -17.54 -11.02 -5.48
C LEU A 7 -18.22 -12.18 -4.77
N CYS A 8 -18.91 -13.04 -5.52
CA CYS A 8 -19.37 -14.32 -4.99
C CYS A 8 -18.21 -15.33 -4.88
N LEU A 9 -18.41 -16.43 -4.16
CA LEU A 9 -17.38 -17.44 -3.93
C LEU A 9 -16.85 -18.04 -5.24
N GLU A 10 -17.75 -18.31 -6.18
CA GLU A 10 -17.42 -18.86 -7.49
C GLU A 10 -16.59 -17.86 -8.32
N GLU A 11 -16.87 -16.56 -8.23
CA GLU A 11 -16.08 -15.53 -8.90
C GLU A 11 -14.68 -15.42 -8.31
N ILE A 12 -14.53 -15.49 -6.98
CA ILE A 12 -13.23 -15.49 -6.30
C ILE A 12 -12.38 -16.68 -6.79
N ASP A 13 -12.96 -17.88 -6.80
CA ASP A 13 -12.29 -19.11 -7.24
C ASP A 13 -11.87 -19.03 -8.72
N VAL A 14 -12.76 -18.54 -9.59
CA VAL A 14 -12.48 -18.33 -11.01
C VAL A 14 -11.36 -17.30 -11.19
N TYR A 15 -11.47 -16.11 -10.60
CA TYR A 15 -10.47 -15.05 -10.81
C TYR A 15 -9.10 -15.43 -10.26
N THR A 16 -9.04 -16.08 -9.09
CA THR A 16 -7.77 -16.56 -8.52
C THR A 16 -7.16 -17.70 -9.32
N SER A 17 -7.95 -18.69 -9.77
CA SER A 17 -7.43 -19.81 -10.57
C SER A 17 -6.84 -19.36 -11.91
N TYR A 18 -7.50 -18.41 -12.60
CA TYR A 18 -7.04 -17.87 -13.88
C TYR A 18 -5.93 -16.82 -13.75
N PHE A 19 -5.71 -16.25 -12.57
CA PHE A 19 -4.69 -15.22 -12.37
C PHE A 19 -3.29 -15.73 -12.74
N LYS A 20 -2.60 -14.96 -13.57
CA LYS A 20 -1.21 -15.16 -13.99
C LYS A 20 -0.54 -13.80 -14.03
N GLU A 21 0.76 -13.78 -13.77
CA GLU A 21 1.58 -12.59 -13.89
C GLU A 21 1.52 -12.04 -15.32
N SER A 22 1.42 -10.72 -15.41
CA SER A 22 1.41 -9.96 -16.63
C SER A 22 2.71 -10.19 -17.38
N LYS A 23 2.60 -10.46 -18.68
CA LYS A 23 3.77 -10.39 -19.55
C LYS A 23 3.99 -8.93 -19.91
N ILE A 24 5.21 -8.44 -19.73
CA ILE A 24 5.53 -7.03 -19.99
C ILE A 24 5.11 -6.56 -21.40
N LYS A 25 5.06 -7.45 -22.40
CA LYS A 25 4.63 -7.18 -23.79
C LYS A 25 3.11 -7.03 -24.00
N GLU A 26 2.33 -7.41 -22.99
CA GLU A 26 0.85 -7.40 -22.97
C GLU A 26 0.30 -6.24 -22.13
N VAL A 27 1.12 -5.63 -21.28
CA VAL A 27 0.77 -4.43 -20.50
C VAL A 27 0.22 -3.34 -21.44
N GLY A 28 -0.94 -2.78 -21.07
CA GLY A 28 -1.63 -1.73 -21.81
C GLY A 28 -2.60 -2.19 -22.90
N ASN A 29 -2.70 -3.49 -23.19
CA ASN A 29 -3.71 -3.99 -24.14
C ASN A 29 -5.09 -4.19 -23.46
N LEU A 30 -6.15 -4.33 -24.26
CA LEU A 30 -7.52 -4.52 -23.75
C LEU A 30 -7.68 -5.79 -22.89
N SER A 31 -6.92 -6.86 -23.18
CA SER A 31 -6.95 -8.08 -22.36
C SER A 31 -6.33 -7.84 -20.99
N TRP A 32 -5.31 -7.00 -20.91
CA TRP A 32 -4.62 -6.64 -19.68
C TRP A 32 -5.53 -5.78 -18.80
N PHE A 33 -6.27 -4.82 -19.36
CA PHE A 33 -7.24 -4.02 -18.60
C PHE A 33 -8.36 -4.88 -17.97
N LYS A 34 -8.78 -5.96 -18.64
CA LYS A 34 -9.72 -6.93 -18.05
C LYS A 34 -9.09 -7.69 -16.87
N ASN A 35 -7.83 -8.10 -16.99
CA ASN A 35 -7.12 -8.76 -15.90
C ASN A 35 -6.89 -7.80 -14.72
N HIS A 36 -6.59 -6.53 -15.00
CA HIS A 36 -6.53 -5.46 -14.01
C HIS A 36 -7.85 -5.35 -13.25
N GLU A 37 -8.99 -5.30 -13.95
CA GLU A 37 -10.31 -5.27 -13.31
C GLU A 37 -10.53 -6.47 -12.37
N HIS A 38 -10.23 -7.69 -12.81
CA HIS A 38 -10.41 -8.88 -11.98
C HIS A 38 -9.53 -8.83 -10.72
N LEU A 39 -8.25 -8.46 -10.87
CA LEU A 39 -7.34 -8.35 -9.74
C LEU A 39 -7.76 -7.24 -8.78
N HIS A 40 -8.24 -6.12 -9.33
CA HIS A 40 -8.75 -5.01 -8.54
C HIS A 40 -9.95 -5.45 -7.69
N ARG A 41 -10.94 -6.13 -8.27
CA ARG A 41 -12.11 -6.63 -7.52
C ARG A 41 -11.72 -7.64 -6.44
N LEU A 42 -10.75 -8.52 -6.71
CA LEU A 42 -10.20 -9.42 -5.70
C LEU A 42 -9.58 -8.64 -4.53
N PHE A 43 -8.82 -7.59 -4.83
CA PHE A 43 -8.26 -6.72 -3.80
C PHE A 43 -9.35 -6.05 -2.95
N GLN A 44 -10.38 -5.50 -3.57
CA GLN A 44 -11.47 -4.88 -2.84
C GLN A 44 -12.21 -5.86 -1.93
N GLN A 45 -12.50 -7.05 -2.44
CA GLN A 45 -13.15 -8.11 -1.67
C GLN A 45 -12.27 -8.53 -0.48
N ALA A 46 -10.96 -8.68 -0.67
CA ALA A 46 -10.03 -9.01 0.41
C ALA A 46 -9.98 -7.92 1.50
N VAL A 47 -9.97 -6.64 1.12
CA VAL A 47 -10.00 -5.53 2.08
C VAL A 47 -11.33 -5.50 2.84
N LEU A 48 -12.45 -5.74 2.15
CA LEU A 48 -13.77 -5.82 2.77
C LEU A 48 -13.89 -6.98 3.77
N GLU A 49 -13.35 -8.15 3.42
CA GLU A 49 -13.29 -9.33 4.31
C GLU A 49 -12.54 -9.02 5.60
N VAL A 50 -11.38 -8.37 5.51
CA VAL A 50 -10.58 -7.97 6.68
C VAL A 50 -11.27 -6.88 7.50
N SER A 51 -11.79 -5.84 6.85
CA SER A 51 -12.42 -4.70 7.52
C SER A 51 -13.62 -5.11 8.38
N ASP A 52 -14.39 -6.09 7.92
CA ASP A 52 -15.58 -6.58 8.61
C ASP A 52 -15.30 -7.80 9.50
N GLY A 53 -14.04 -8.25 9.58
CA GLY A 53 -13.66 -9.44 10.35
C GLY A 53 -14.36 -10.72 9.87
N ARG A 54 -14.59 -10.84 8.56
CA ARG A 54 -15.22 -12.01 7.93
C ARG A 54 -14.20 -13.11 7.69
N GLU A 55 -14.69 -14.23 7.17
CA GLU A 55 -13.83 -15.27 6.59
C GLU A 55 -13.09 -14.72 5.35
N GLU A 56 -11.76 -14.81 5.37
CA GLU A 56 -10.86 -14.30 4.32
C GLU A 56 -10.75 -15.27 3.14
N LYS A 57 -11.84 -15.39 2.38
CA LYS A 57 -11.98 -16.31 1.25
C LYS A 57 -11.00 -16.02 0.12
N VAL A 58 -10.67 -14.74 -0.11
CA VAL A 58 -9.67 -14.38 -1.14
C VAL A 58 -8.29 -14.92 -0.75
N LYS A 59 -7.90 -14.82 0.52
CA LYS A 59 -6.64 -15.37 1.04
C LYS A 59 -6.59 -16.88 0.84
N GLU A 60 -7.62 -17.61 1.28
CA GLU A 60 -7.70 -19.07 1.15
C GLU A 60 -7.62 -19.51 -0.33
N SER A 61 -8.35 -18.83 -1.22
CA SER A 61 -8.31 -19.18 -2.65
C SER A 61 -6.95 -18.91 -3.30
N LEU A 62 -6.26 -17.82 -2.93
CA LEU A 62 -4.90 -17.54 -3.41
C LEU A 62 -3.88 -18.58 -2.93
N LEU A 63 -4.03 -19.05 -1.69
CA LEU A 63 -3.22 -20.14 -1.12
C LEU A 63 -3.45 -21.46 -1.85
N ILE A 64 -4.71 -21.88 -1.99
CA ILE A 64 -5.10 -23.13 -2.66
C ILE A 64 -4.54 -23.18 -4.09
N HIS A 65 -4.64 -22.08 -4.83
CA HIS A 65 -4.16 -22.00 -6.22
C HIS A 65 -2.66 -21.66 -6.35
N GLY A 66 -1.95 -21.44 -5.24
CA GLY A 66 -0.52 -21.13 -5.22
C GLY A 66 -0.16 -19.84 -5.95
N LYS A 67 -0.99 -18.80 -5.81
CA LYS A 67 -0.93 -17.55 -6.58
C LYS A 67 -0.20 -16.40 -5.90
N ILE A 68 0.22 -16.57 -4.65
CA ILE A 68 0.92 -15.51 -3.89
C ILE A 68 2.23 -15.13 -4.59
N LYS A 69 3.02 -16.10 -5.08
CA LYS A 69 4.20 -15.83 -5.91
C LYS A 69 3.89 -15.05 -7.19
N ASN A 70 2.73 -15.26 -7.80
CA ASN A 70 2.33 -14.55 -9.02
C ASN A 70 2.06 -13.06 -8.72
N LEU A 71 1.58 -12.72 -7.52
CA LEU A 71 1.42 -11.32 -7.10
C LEU A 71 2.78 -10.63 -6.94
N VAL A 72 3.80 -11.33 -6.44
CA VAL A 72 5.18 -10.82 -6.38
C VAL A 72 5.69 -10.51 -7.79
N CYS A 73 5.53 -11.46 -8.71
CA CYS A 73 5.92 -11.28 -10.12
C CYS A 73 5.14 -10.14 -10.80
N GLU A 74 3.85 -9.96 -10.47
CA GLU A 74 3.03 -8.87 -10.99
C GLU A 74 3.55 -7.51 -10.53
N ALA A 75 3.78 -7.32 -9.23
CA ALA A 75 4.32 -6.07 -8.67
C ALA A 75 5.67 -5.71 -9.31
N ILE A 76 6.58 -6.68 -9.44
CA ILE A 76 7.88 -6.48 -10.10
C ILE A 76 7.71 -6.14 -11.59
N CYS A 77 6.78 -6.80 -12.28
CA CYS A 77 6.54 -6.54 -13.70
C CYS A 77 6.08 -5.10 -13.95
N ILE A 78 5.15 -4.61 -13.15
CA ILE A 78 4.63 -3.25 -13.29
C ILE A 78 5.67 -2.21 -12.86
N SER A 79 6.47 -2.46 -11.81
CA SER A 79 7.59 -1.57 -11.45
C SER A 79 8.61 -1.44 -12.58
N VAL A 80 9.01 -2.56 -13.21
CA VAL A 80 9.94 -2.52 -14.35
C VAL A 80 9.34 -1.75 -15.53
N TRP A 81 8.04 -1.93 -15.79
CA TRP A 81 7.34 -1.17 -16.83
C TRP A 81 7.34 0.34 -16.52
N ARG A 82 7.01 0.73 -15.29
CA ARG A 82 6.98 2.13 -14.83
C ARG A 82 8.36 2.79 -14.89
N GLU A 83 9.42 2.07 -14.54
CA GLU A 83 10.78 2.62 -14.51
C GLU A 83 11.45 2.69 -15.89
N LEU A 84 11.20 1.70 -16.76
CA LEU A 84 11.93 1.58 -18.04
C LEU A 84 11.15 1.95 -19.29
N LEU A 85 9.86 1.63 -19.33
CA LEU A 85 9.02 1.77 -20.52
C LEU A 85 8.22 3.07 -20.49
N LEU A 86 7.57 3.39 -19.37
CA LEU A 86 6.73 4.58 -19.25
C LEU A 86 7.44 5.89 -19.67
N PRO A 87 8.67 6.21 -19.20
CA PRO A 87 9.35 7.45 -19.62
C PRO A 87 9.65 7.48 -21.13
N LYS A 88 9.83 6.31 -21.76
CA LYS A 88 10.10 6.21 -23.20
C LYS A 88 8.84 6.25 -24.04
N ILE A 89 7.72 5.76 -23.51
CA ILE A 89 6.41 5.89 -24.15
C ILE A 89 6.01 7.37 -24.19
N ILE A 90 6.12 8.07 -23.05
CA ILE A 90 5.80 9.50 -22.95
C ILE A 90 6.69 10.34 -23.88
N SER A 91 8.00 10.08 -23.91
CA SER A 91 8.93 10.86 -24.76
C SER A 91 8.85 10.56 -26.25
N GLN A 92 8.24 9.45 -26.67
CA GLN A 92 8.11 9.10 -28.09
C GLN A 92 6.76 9.47 -28.69
N ASP A 93 5.70 9.48 -27.91
CA ASP A 93 4.34 9.62 -28.41
C ASP A 93 3.60 10.81 -27.79
N ASN A 94 3.65 11.94 -28.49
CA ASN A 94 2.90 13.14 -28.11
C ASN A 94 1.38 13.02 -28.36
N THR A 95 0.89 11.88 -28.89
CA THR A 95 -0.54 11.68 -29.17
C THR A 95 -1.33 11.13 -27.99
N ILE A 96 -0.67 10.81 -26.87
CA ILE A 96 -1.35 10.40 -25.65
C ILE A 96 -1.98 11.65 -25.03
N GLU A 97 -3.30 11.75 -25.11
CA GLU A 97 -4.07 12.88 -24.57
C GLU A 97 -4.60 12.61 -23.14
N ASP A 98 -4.76 11.33 -22.77
CA ASP A 98 -5.35 10.92 -21.50
C ASP A 98 -4.34 10.26 -20.55
N VAL A 99 -4.28 10.78 -19.32
CA VAL A 99 -3.46 10.24 -18.22
C VAL A 99 -4.01 8.90 -17.69
N PHE A 100 -5.31 8.69 -17.81
CA PHE A 100 -6.04 7.60 -17.16
C PHE A 100 -5.54 6.18 -17.51
N PRO A 101 -5.27 5.81 -18.78
CA PRO A 101 -4.78 4.47 -19.12
C PRO A 101 -3.40 4.19 -18.51
N LEU A 102 -2.48 5.16 -18.56
CA LEU A 102 -1.13 5.03 -18.01
C LEU A 102 -1.18 4.98 -16.47
N TYR A 103 -2.01 5.80 -15.86
CA TYR A 103 -2.27 5.75 -14.41
C TYR A 103 -2.80 4.39 -13.96
N THR A 104 -3.75 3.82 -14.70
CA THR A 104 -4.32 2.49 -14.42
C THR A 104 -3.24 1.43 -14.41
N VAL A 105 -2.32 1.46 -15.38
CA VAL A 105 -1.16 0.54 -15.40
C VAL A 105 -0.30 0.70 -14.16
N MET A 106 0.04 1.92 -13.78
CA MET A 106 0.83 2.15 -12.56
C MET A 106 0.08 1.69 -11.30
N TYR A 107 -1.24 1.87 -11.25
CA TYR A 107 -2.05 1.53 -10.08
C TYR A 107 -2.17 0.01 -9.84
N GLN A 108 -2.01 -0.81 -10.88
CA GLN A 108 -1.93 -2.28 -10.74
C GLN A 108 -0.86 -2.70 -9.72
N GLU A 109 0.25 -1.96 -9.62
CA GLU A 109 1.31 -2.21 -8.64
C GLU A 109 0.81 -2.07 -7.20
N THR A 110 0.04 -0.99 -6.93
CA THR A 110 -0.62 -0.78 -5.63
C THR A 110 -1.61 -1.90 -5.31
N ILE A 111 -2.37 -2.38 -6.31
CA ILE A 111 -3.33 -3.49 -6.13
C ILE A 111 -2.60 -4.79 -5.77
N ALA A 112 -1.54 -5.14 -6.53
CA ALA A 112 -0.78 -6.36 -6.30
C ALA A 112 -0.12 -6.37 -4.91
N LEU A 113 0.51 -5.26 -4.52
CA LEU A 113 1.08 -5.13 -3.18
C LEU A 113 0.02 -5.03 -2.08
N GLY A 114 -1.13 -4.44 -2.37
CA GLY A 114 -2.24 -4.36 -1.43
C GLY A 114 -2.77 -5.74 -1.09
N LEU A 115 -2.98 -6.59 -2.10
CA LEU A 115 -3.30 -8.00 -1.89
C LEU A 115 -2.21 -8.74 -1.12
N LEU A 116 -0.93 -8.56 -1.49
CA LEU A 116 0.19 -9.16 -0.76
C LEU A 116 0.20 -8.74 0.71
N GLN A 117 0.04 -7.45 0.99
CA GLN A 117 -0.03 -6.92 2.35
C GLN A 117 -1.19 -7.56 3.13
N THR A 118 -2.37 -7.69 2.52
CA THR A 118 -3.53 -8.31 3.17
C THR A 118 -3.28 -9.79 3.49
N VAL A 119 -2.78 -10.58 2.53
CA VAL A 119 -2.62 -12.02 2.74
C VAL A 119 -1.42 -12.38 3.62
N LEU A 120 -0.30 -11.64 3.51
CA LEU A 120 0.93 -11.92 4.25
C LEU A 120 0.86 -11.59 5.74
N PHE A 121 -0.19 -10.92 6.18
CA PHE A 121 -0.49 -10.79 7.61
C PHE A 121 -0.54 -12.15 8.31
N HIS A 122 -0.94 -13.21 7.58
CA HIS A 122 -1.00 -14.57 8.10
C HIS A 122 0.28 -15.38 7.82
N PRO A 123 0.79 -16.16 8.79
CA PRO A 123 2.04 -16.93 8.64
C PRO A 123 2.02 -17.98 7.51
N ASP A 124 0.88 -18.65 7.30
CA ASP A 124 0.66 -19.63 6.23
C ASP A 124 0.91 -19.04 4.83
N SER A 125 0.44 -17.81 4.59
CA SER A 125 0.72 -17.04 3.38
C SER A 125 2.21 -16.71 3.22
N THR A 126 2.88 -16.32 4.31
CA THR A 126 4.31 -16.00 4.27
C THR A 126 5.13 -17.25 3.94
N ASN A 127 4.77 -18.41 4.47
CA ASN A 127 5.41 -19.68 4.14
C ASN A 127 5.24 -20.09 2.69
N SER A 128 4.11 -19.74 2.08
CA SER A 128 3.83 -20.07 0.68
C SER A 128 4.72 -19.31 -0.33
N LEU A 129 5.39 -18.23 0.10
CA LEU A 129 6.27 -17.45 -0.77
C LEU A 129 7.46 -18.27 -1.30
N GLY A 130 7.97 -19.21 -0.50
CA GLY A 130 9.17 -19.98 -0.85
C GLY A 130 10.31 -19.08 -1.32
N ASP A 131 10.93 -19.40 -2.46
CA ASP A 131 12.06 -18.63 -3.01
C ASP A 131 11.67 -17.21 -3.45
N SER A 132 10.40 -16.98 -3.82
CA SER A 132 9.91 -15.65 -4.24
C SER A 132 9.89 -14.61 -3.11
N ALA A 133 10.05 -15.05 -1.86
CA ALA A 133 10.26 -14.15 -0.73
C ALA A 133 11.51 -13.27 -0.93
N MET A 134 12.55 -13.81 -1.56
CA MET A 134 13.77 -13.05 -1.85
C MET A 134 13.51 -11.93 -2.86
N ASP A 135 12.83 -12.23 -3.96
CA ASP A 135 12.43 -11.22 -4.96
C ASP A 135 11.53 -10.13 -4.33
N LEU A 136 10.63 -10.51 -3.42
CA LEU A 136 9.76 -9.57 -2.72
C LEU A 136 10.55 -8.65 -1.76
N ILE A 137 11.52 -9.18 -1.02
CA ILE A 137 12.37 -8.38 -0.13
C ILE A 137 13.22 -7.39 -0.92
N ASP A 138 13.83 -7.82 -2.04
CA ASP A 138 14.60 -6.96 -2.93
C ASP A 138 13.73 -5.83 -3.47
N TYR A 139 12.53 -6.16 -3.94
CA TYR A 139 11.56 -5.20 -4.43
C TYR A 139 11.14 -4.19 -3.34
N CYS A 140 10.83 -4.66 -2.12
CA CYS A 140 10.44 -3.80 -1.01
C CYS A 140 11.59 -2.89 -0.58
N HIS A 141 12.82 -3.41 -0.53
CA HIS A 141 14.02 -2.63 -0.25
C HIS A 141 14.18 -1.49 -1.27
N ASP A 142 14.15 -1.81 -2.57
CA ASP A 142 14.33 -0.82 -3.63
C ASP A 142 13.23 0.25 -3.62
N SER A 143 11.99 -0.15 -3.32
CA SER A 143 10.85 0.76 -3.17
C SER A 143 11.05 1.75 -2.02
N ILE A 144 11.50 1.28 -0.85
CA ILE A 144 11.75 2.13 0.32
C ILE A 144 12.96 3.05 0.07
N ILE A 145 14.03 2.54 -0.54
CA ILE A 145 15.21 3.34 -0.90
C ILE A 145 14.86 4.43 -1.92
N SER A 146 14.04 4.11 -2.93
CA SER A 146 13.55 5.07 -3.90
C SER A 146 12.81 6.22 -3.22
N LEU A 147 11.95 5.90 -2.25
CA LEU A 147 11.21 6.91 -1.47
C LEU A 147 12.15 7.83 -0.66
N ILE A 148 13.20 7.29 -0.03
CA ILE A 148 14.17 8.09 0.74
C ILE A 148 14.99 9.00 -0.17
N LYS A 149 15.30 8.55 -1.40
CA LYS A 149 16.12 9.31 -2.36
C LYS A 149 15.34 10.37 -3.13
N ARG A 150 14.03 10.17 -3.33
CA ARG A 150 13.17 11.08 -4.12
C ARG A 150 12.85 12.35 -3.33
N PRO A 151 12.71 13.52 -3.98
CA PRO A 151 12.15 14.69 -3.32
C PRO A 151 10.74 14.41 -2.81
N LEU A 152 10.42 14.94 -1.62
CA LEU A 152 9.10 14.81 -1.01
C LEU A 152 8.02 15.36 -1.93
N THR A 153 7.01 14.53 -2.21
CA THR A 153 5.85 14.93 -3.01
C THR A 153 5.03 15.95 -2.24
N LYS A 154 4.82 17.12 -2.86
CA LYS A 154 3.97 18.16 -2.29
C LYS A 154 2.51 17.79 -2.49
N ALA A 155 1.73 17.76 -1.41
CA ALA A 155 0.30 17.50 -1.51
C ALA A 155 -0.39 18.60 -2.33
N MET A 156 -1.17 18.20 -3.34
CA MET A 156 -1.97 19.09 -4.18
C MET A 156 -3.44 18.63 -4.20
N PRO A 157 -4.41 19.56 -4.06
CA PRO A 157 -5.82 19.28 -4.30
C PRO A 157 -6.07 18.74 -5.73
N LYS A 158 -7.08 17.87 -5.89
CA LYS A 158 -7.44 17.28 -7.20
C LYS A 158 -7.74 18.32 -8.28
N GLU A 159 -8.34 19.44 -7.90
CA GLU A 159 -8.67 20.55 -8.81
C GLU A 159 -7.39 21.25 -9.31
N ASP A 160 -6.44 21.50 -8.41
CA ASP A 160 -5.17 22.15 -8.74
C ASP A 160 -4.31 21.27 -9.65
N ILE A 161 -4.33 19.94 -9.46
CA ILE A 161 -3.62 19.00 -10.34
C ILE A 161 -4.07 19.16 -11.79
N LYS A 162 -5.39 19.15 -12.04
CA LYS A 162 -5.95 19.25 -13.40
C LYS A 162 -5.80 20.63 -14.02
N ASN A 163 -5.78 21.68 -13.20
CA ASN A 163 -5.74 23.06 -13.67
C ASN A 163 -4.32 23.59 -13.84
N GLU A 164 -3.36 23.14 -13.03
CA GLU A 164 -1.99 23.67 -13.01
C GLU A 164 -0.96 22.81 -13.76
N LEU A 165 -1.19 21.50 -13.88
CA LEU A 165 -0.19 20.58 -14.43
C LEU A 165 -0.47 20.20 -15.88
N ASN A 166 0.59 20.03 -16.66
CA ASN A 166 0.50 19.36 -17.96
C ASN A 166 0.46 17.83 -17.80
N LEU A 167 0.24 17.10 -18.89
CA LEU A 167 0.12 15.63 -18.86
C LEU A 167 1.36 14.91 -18.29
N GLU A 168 2.57 15.36 -18.61
CA GLU A 168 3.81 14.77 -18.10
C GLU A 168 3.99 15.06 -16.60
N GLU A 169 3.67 16.28 -16.17
CA GLU A 169 3.69 16.68 -14.75
C GLU A 169 2.61 15.96 -13.93
N GLU A 170 1.41 15.77 -14.49
CA GLU A 170 0.32 15.01 -13.85
C GLU A 170 0.71 13.52 -13.70
N LEU A 171 1.34 12.93 -14.72
CA LEU A 171 1.87 11.57 -14.65
C LEU A 171 3.00 11.43 -13.63
N ASP A 172 3.93 12.37 -13.56
CA ASP A 172 5.00 12.35 -12.55
C ASP A 172 4.44 12.51 -11.13
N TYR A 173 3.41 13.35 -10.97
CA TYR A 173 2.70 13.51 -9.70
C TYR A 173 2.04 12.19 -9.25
N TYR A 174 1.20 11.57 -10.10
CA TYR A 174 0.58 10.30 -9.75
C TYR A 174 1.60 9.17 -9.60
N GLY A 175 2.64 9.14 -10.42
CA GLY A 175 3.75 8.19 -10.26
C GLY A 175 4.45 8.35 -8.91
N SER A 176 4.59 9.58 -8.43
CA SER A 176 5.11 9.86 -7.09
C SER A 176 4.17 9.36 -5.98
N LEU A 177 2.86 9.59 -6.12
CA LEU A 177 1.87 9.09 -5.14
C LEU A 177 1.87 7.56 -5.07
N ILE A 178 1.94 6.89 -6.23
CA ILE A 178 2.02 5.43 -6.29
C ILE A 178 3.32 4.95 -5.66
N SER A 179 4.45 5.61 -5.94
CA SER A 179 5.74 5.27 -5.31
C SER A 179 5.69 5.39 -3.79
N LEU A 180 5.02 6.43 -3.27
CA LEU A 180 4.81 6.62 -1.84
C LEU A 180 3.95 5.49 -1.25
N ASP A 181 2.81 5.17 -1.88
CA ASP A 181 1.92 4.10 -1.44
C ASP A 181 2.62 2.72 -1.47
N VAL A 182 3.28 2.39 -2.58
CA VAL A 182 4.07 1.16 -2.76
C VAL A 182 5.12 1.00 -1.68
N ALA A 183 5.85 2.06 -1.33
CA ALA A 183 6.87 2.03 -0.29
C ALA A 183 6.27 1.83 1.11
N MET A 184 5.11 2.43 1.42
CA MET A 184 4.41 2.21 2.69
C MET A 184 3.92 0.77 2.83
N ARG A 185 3.35 0.21 1.76
CA ARG A 185 2.95 -1.21 1.72
C ARG A 185 4.16 -2.12 1.86
N SER A 186 5.28 -1.75 1.25
CA SER A 186 6.55 -2.46 1.37
C SER A 186 7.05 -2.52 2.82
N VAL A 187 6.91 -1.44 3.59
CA VAL A 187 7.23 -1.47 5.04
C VAL A 187 6.34 -2.48 5.78
N CYS A 188 5.04 -2.52 5.49
CA CYS A 188 4.12 -3.46 6.11
C CYS A 188 4.47 -4.91 5.74
N ILE A 189 4.76 -5.18 4.48
CA ILE A 189 5.18 -6.49 3.98
C ILE A 189 6.48 -6.94 4.66
N ILE A 190 7.47 -6.05 4.74
CA ILE A 190 8.74 -6.33 5.43
C ILE A 190 8.53 -6.64 6.92
N ARG A 191 7.61 -5.92 7.58
CA ARG A 191 7.20 -6.24 8.95
C ARG A 191 6.64 -7.66 9.05
N TYR A 192 5.68 -8.03 8.20
CA TYR A 192 5.06 -9.36 8.25
C TYR A 192 6.06 -10.48 7.93
N ILE A 193 6.97 -10.26 6.98
CA ILE A 193 8.09 -11.17 6.70
C ILE A 193 8.98 -11.31 7.94
N SER A 194 9.30 -10.19 8.61
CA SER A 194 10.13 -10.23 9.82
C SER A 194 9.49 -10.99 10.98
N GLU A 195 8.16 -10.86 11.13
CA GLU A 195 7.37 -11.58 12.12
C GLU A 195 7.46 -13.11 11.97
N ASN A 196 7.77 -13.58 10.77
CA ASN A 196 7.85 -14.99 10.42
C ASN A 196 9.28 -15.47 10.09
N PHE A 197 10.34 -14.77 10.57
CA PHE A 197 11.74 -15.16 10.32
C PHE A 197 12.05 -16.62 10.69
N LYS A 198 11.37 -17.20 11.67
CA LYS A 198 11.58 -18.59 12.09
C LYS A 198 11.28 -19.62 10.99
N GLU A 199 10.42 -19.26 10.05
CA GLU A 199 9.95 -20.16 8.99
C GLU A 199 10.69 -19.91 7.66
N LEU A 200 11.51 -18.85 7.60
CA LEU A 200 12.26 -18.47 6.41
C LEU A 200 13.69 -19.05 6.41
N PRO A 201 14.27 -19.33 5.23
CA PRO A 201 15.67 -19.72 5.10
C PRO A 201 16.62 -18.69 5.72
N VAL A 202 17.65 -19.18 6.42
CA VAL A 202 18.66 -18.34 7.09
C VAL A 202 19.37 -17.37 6.13
N GLY A 203 19.53 -17.74 4.86
CA GLY A 203 20.09 -16.87 3.82
C GLY A 203 19.29 -15.58 3.61
N ILE A 204 17.96 -15.66 3.73
CA ILE A 204 17.08 -14.49 3.62
C ILE A 204 17.32 -13.55 4.81
N ILE A 205 17.36 -14.09 6.03
CA ILE A 205 17.58 -13.31 7.26
C ILE A 205 18.95 -12.62 7.24
N SER A 206 20.00 -13.33 6.81
CA SER A 206 21.34 -12.73 6.70
C SER A 206 21.37 -11.57 5.71
N LYS A 207 20.77 -11.72 4.51
CA LYS A 207 20.69 -10.63 3.51
C LYS A 207 19.84 -9.46 4.01
N PHE A 208 18.75 -9.75 4.69
CA PHE A 208 17.88 -8.76 5.32
C PHE A 208 18.69 -7.78 6.20
N TYR A 209 19.55 -8.31 7.06
CA TYR A 209 20.37 -7.49 7.95
C TYR A 209 21.63 -6.91 7.29
N ASN A 210 22.38 -7.73 6.55
CA ASN A 210 23.71 -7.35 6.07
C ASN A 210 23.73 -6.63 4.73
N LYS A 211 22.94 -7.11 3.76
CA LYS A 211 22.91 -6.55 2.41
C LYS A 211 21.98 -5.35 2.34
N TYR A 212 20.79 -5.47 2.91
CA TYR A 212 19.74 -4.45 2.82
C TYR A 212 19.75 -3.46 3.96
N ASP A 213 20.30 -3.80 5.13
CA ASP A 213 20.39 -2.88 6.28
C ASP A 213 19.03 -2.24 6.62
N PHE A 214 17.97 -3.07 6.68
CA PHE A 214 16.62 -2.60 7.03
C PHE A 214 16.57 -1.79 8.34
N PRO A 215 17.31 -2.11 9.42
CA PRO A 215 17.35 -1.26 10.61
C PRO A 215 17.75 0.19 10.31
N ALA A 216 18.80 0.42 9.51
CA ALA A 216 19.21 1.77 9.16
C ALA A 216 18.22 2.46 8.21
N ILE A 217 17.71 1.74 7.21
CA ILE A 217 16.76 2.31 6.24
C ILE A 217 15.47 2.77 6.92
N LEU A 218 14.89 1.93 7.80
CA LEU A 218 13.66 2.27 8.53
C LEU A 218 13.89 3.41 9.52
N THR A 219 15.07 3.47 10.15
CA THR A 219 15.48 4.61 10.97
C THR A 219 15.49 5.89 10.14
N LYS A 220 16.07 5.83 8.92
CA LYS A 220 16.10 6.99 8.02
C LYS A 220 14.70 7.41 7.55
N LEU A 221 13.79 6.45 7.40
CA LEU A 221 12.41 6.70 7.02
C LEU A 221 11.65 7.49 8.12
N LEU A 222 11.90 7.19 9.40
CA LEU A 222 11.35 7.97 10.53
C LEU A 222 11.94 9.38 10.65
N GLU A 223 13.17 9.61 10.19
CA GLU A 223 13.74 10.96 10.12
C GLU A 223 13.16 11.78 8.97
N THR A 224 12.99 11.16 7.80
CA THR A 224 12.55 11.84 6.57
C THR A 224 11.05 12.09 6.55
N LYS A 225 10.25 11.22 7.20
CA LYS A 225 8.80 11.33 7.36
C LYS A 225 8.06 11.67 6.05
N PRO A 226 8.22 10.87 4.98
CA PRO A 226 7.70 11.20 3.65
C PRO A 226 6.18 11.21 3.53
N TRP A 227 5.47 10.68 4.53
CA TRP A 227 4.01 10.75 4.64
C TRP A 227 3.48 12.09 5.17
N PHE A 228 4.34 13.04 5.51
CA PHE A 228 3.94 14.40 5.83
C PHE A 228 4.29 15.35 4.68
N SER A 229 3.36 16.25 4.37
CA SER A 229 3.56 17.24 3.32
C SER A 229 2.90 18.57 3.69
N VAL A 230 3.46 19.67 3.20
CA VAL A 230 2.91 21.00 3.36
C VAL A 230 2.70 21.59 1.97
N ASN A 231 1.47 21.99 1.67
CA ASN A 231 1.15 22.57 0.37
C ASN A 231 1.66 24.03 0.25
N LYS A 232 1.51 24.62 -0.94
CA LYS A 232 1.90 26.02 -1.21
C LYS A 232 1.20 27.02 -0.26
N ASN A 233 0.00 26.68 0.22
CA ASN A 233 -0.83 27.52 1.09
C ASN A 233 -0.52 27.34 2.59
N GLY A 234 0.46 26.52 2.95
CA GLY A 234 0.83 26.24 4.34
C GLY A 234 -0.06 25.23 5.06
N ASN A 235 -1.01 24.60 4.36
CA ASN A 235 -1.82 23.52 4.93
C ASN A 235 -0.98 22.25 5.02
N LYS A 236 -1.04 21.60 6.19
CA LYS A 236 -0.38 20.31 6.44
C LYS A 236 -1.28 19.17 5.98
N TYR A 237 -0.66 18.15 5.39
CA TYR A 237 -1.29 16.93 4.93
C TYR A 237 -0.55 15.71 5.47
N ILE A 238 -1.30 14.66 5.71
CA ILE A 238 -0.81 13.33 6.05
C ILE A 238 -1.28 12.38 4.95
N PHE A 239 -0.39 11.54 4.47
CA PHE A 239 -0.74 10.50 3.52
C PHE A 239 -1.26 9.27 4.27
N SER A 240 -2.51 8.90 4.02
CA SER A 240 -3.14 7.69 4.56
C SER A 240 -4.05 7.08 3.51
N ASP A 241 -4.10 5.74 3.48
CA ASP A 241 -5.04 4.98 2.64
C ASP A 241 -4.98 5.42 1.16
N SER A 242 -3.74 5.51 0.63
CA SER A 242 -3.42 5.90 -0.74
C SER A 242 -3.81 7.34 -1.16
N ARG A 243 -4.10 8.24 -0.20
CA ARG A 243 -4.47 9.64 -0.47
C ARG A 243 -3.87 10.62 0.54
N TRP A 244 -3.76 11.90 0.13
CA TRP A 244 -3.45 13.00 1.04
C TRP A 244 -4.71 13.46 1.78
N ILE A 245 -4.67 13.45 3.11
CA ILE A 245 -5.73 13.89 4.00
C ILE A 245 -5.25 15.16 4.73
N THR A 246 -6.13 16.12 4.98
CA THR A 246 -5.75 17.35 5.67
C THR A 246 -5.58 17.09 7.16
N VAL A 247 -4.58 17.70 7.80
CA VAL A 247 -4.38 17.56 9.26
C VAL A 247 -5.57 18.10 10.06
N LYS A 248 -6.45 18.93 9.50
CA LYS A 248 -7.69 19.35 10.19
C LYS A 248 -8.69 18.21 10.41
N GLU A 249 -8.57 17.13 9.65
CA GLU A 249 -9.38 15.93 9.73
C GLU A 249 -8.71 14.84 10.58
N PHE A 250 -7.49 15.09 11.06
CA PHE A 250 -6.66 14.16 11.81
C PHE A 250 -6.31 14.79 13.17
N ASP A 251 -6.33 14.02 14.25
CA ASP A 251 -5.91 14.57 15.55
C ASP A 251 -4.40 14.84 15.51
N GLU A 252 -3.96 16.07 15.82
CA GLU A 252 -2.53 16.43 15.76
C GLU A 252 -1.67 15.58 16.71
N GLU A 253 -2.31 14.97 17.72
CA GLU A 253 -1.67 14.09 18.67
C GLU A 253 -1.60 12.63 18.20
N GLU A 254 -2.41 12.20 17.21
CA GLU A 254 -2.46 10.82 16.73
C GLU A 254 -1.24 10.47 15.85
N ILE A 255 -0.73 9.25 15.96
CA ILE A 255 0.37 8.77 15.12
C ILE A 255 -0.19 8.22 13.81
N PRO A 256 0.31 8.68 12.64
CA PRO A 256 -0.11 8.12 11.37
C PRO A 256 0.10 6.60 11.32
N LYS A 257 -0.86 5.86 10.77
CA LYS A 257 -0.79 4.40 10.62
C LYS A 257 0.56 3.94 10.05
N VAL A 258 1.08 4.64 9.04
CA VAL A 258 2.36 4.35 8.39
C VAL A 258 3.53 4.47 9.37
N GLU A 259 3.57 5.54 10.17
CA GLU A 259 4.62 5.74 11.18
C GLU A 259 4.56 4.63 12.24
N ALA A 260 3.36 4.22 12.65
CA ALA A 260 3.18 3.09 13.55
C ALA A 260 3.72 1.78 12.95
N GLN A 261 3.50 1.52 11.65
CA GLN A 261 4.03 0.33 10.97
C GLN A 261 5.56 0.32 10.93
N VAL A 262 6.19 1.47 10.68
CA VAL A 262 7.66 1.59 10.70
C VAL A 262 8.20 1.28 12.11
N TRP A 263 7.56 1.83 13.14
CA TRP A 263 7.94 1.56 14.53
C TRP A 263 7.78 0.10 14.94
N LEU A 264 6.66 -0.52 14.59
CA LEU A 264 6.41 -1.94 14.87
C LEU A 264 7.39 -2.84 14.11
N CYS A 265 7.73 -2.49 12.86
CA CYS A 265 8.76 -3.18 12.09
C CYS A 265 10.13 -3.07 12.78
N LEU A 266 10.55 -1.87 13.16
CA LEU A 266 11.82 -1.64 13.88
C LEU A 266 11.88 -2.41 15.19
N ARG A 267 10.78 -2.39 15.96
CA ARG A 267 10.66 -3.19 17.18
C ARG A 267 10.90 -4.67 16.88
N HIS A 268 10.23 -5.21 15.86
CA HIS A 268 10.35 -6.63 15.54
C HIS A 268 11.79 -7.00 15.14
N ILE A 269 12.40 -6.26 14.22
CA ILE A 269 13.71 -6.62 13.68
C ILE A 269 14.87 -6.37 14.65
N ILE A 270 14.77 -5.38 15.55
CA ILE A 270 15.84 -5.04 16.51
C ILE A 270 15.78 -5.97 17.73
N LEU A 271 14.58 -6.33 18.18
CA LEU A 271 14.40 -7.22 19.33
C LEU A 271 14.45 -8.70 18.95
N ASP A 272 14.54 -9.03 17.66
CA ASP A 272 14.67 -10.41 17.23
C ASP A 272 16.01 -11.04 17.70
N THR A 273 15.94 -12.33 18.02
CA THR A 273 17.09 -13.11 18.47
C THR A 273 18.22 -13.19 17.44
N ASN A 274 17.90 -13.03 16.15
CA ASN A 274 18.88 -13.06 15.08
C ASN A 274 19.54 -11.69 14.83
N PHE A 275 19.05 -10.61 15.43
CA PHE A 275 19.58 -9.25 15.23
C PHE A 275 21.08 -9.19 15.52
N LEU A 276 21.50 -9.45 16.77
CA LEU A 276 22.92 -9.39 17.14
C LEU A 276 23.77 -10.50 16.50
N LYS A 277 23.13 -11.55 15.95
CA LYS A 277 23.79 -12.69 15.30
C LYS A 277 24.19 -12.37 13.86
N TYR A 278 23.30 -11.72 13.10
CA TYR A 278 23.56 -11.43 11.69
C TYR A 278 23.82 -9.96 11.41
N TYR A 279 23.32 -9.02 12.20
CA TYR A 279 23.52 -7.59 11.96
C TYR A 279 24.84 -7.10 12.57
N GLU A 280 25.82 -6.81 11.74
CA GLU A 280 27.10 -6.25 12.18
C GLU A 280 26.92 -4.80 12.70
N LEU A 281 27.07 -4.61 14.01
CA LEU A 281 26.98 -3.33 14.68
C LEU A 281 28.38 -2.72 14.80
N ASN A 282 28.66 -1.75 13.93
CA ASN A 282 29.79 -0.84 14.12
C ASN A 282 29.35 0.44 14.84
N ASP A 283 30.32 1.23 15.31
CA ASP A 283 30.06 2.49 16.04
C ASP A 283 29.14 3.45 15.26
N PHE A 284 29.20 3.44 13.93
CA PHE A 284 28.33 4.29 13.10
C PHE A 284 26.88 3.80 13.14
N LYS A 285 26.62 2.53 12.83
CA LYS A 285 25.28 1.92 12.82
C LYS A 285 24.63 1.97 14.20
N GLN A 286 25.40 1.73 15.26
CA GLN A 286 24.93 1.86 16.63
C GLN A 286 24.48 3.29 16.94
N ARG A 287 25.26 4.31 16.55
CA ARG A 287 24.87 5.72 16.73
C ARG A 287 23.60 6.05 15.96
N GLU A 288 23.48 5.62 14.70
CA GLU A 288 22.30 5.88 13.87
C GLU A 288 21.04 5.26 14.49
N ILE A 289 21.08 3.98 14.86
CA ILE A 289 19.94 3.30 15.50
C ILE A 289 19.59 3.94 16.85
N CYS A 290 20.60 4.35 17.64
CA CYS A 290 20.35 5.02 18.91
C CYS A 290 19.71 6.42 18.78
N LYS A 291 19.71 7.05 17.59
CA LYS A 291 18.94 8.29 17.37
C LYS A 291 17.44 8.08 17.58
N LEU A 292 16.94 6.87 17.37
CA LEU A 292 15.54 6.51 17.60
C LEU A 292 15.10 6.79 19.04
N LEU A 293 16.01 6.75 20.02
CA LEU A 293 15.70 7.14 21.41
C LEU A 293 15.13 8.56 21.51
N GLY A 294 15.65 9.47 20.68
CA GLY A 294 15.17 10.85 20.62
C GLY A 294 13.78 11.00 20.02
N CYS A 295 13.30 10.00 19.27
CA CYS A 295 11.97 9.99 18.66
C CYS A 295 10.92 9.23 19.49
N LEU A 296 11.36 8.42 20.47
CA LEU A 296 10.49 7.63 21.37
C LEU A 296 10.01 8.48 22.57
N HIS A 297 9.23 9.52 22.26
CA HIS A 297 8.56 10.39 23.24
C HIS A 297 7.42 9.66 23.95
N ASP A 298 6.97 10.19 25.09
CA ASP A 298 5.94 9.55 25.91
C ASP A 298 4.61 9.41 25.17
N SER A 299 4.23 10.36 24.31
CA SER A 299 3.05 10.26 23.43
C SER A 299 3.11 9.06 22.47
N VAL A 300 4.30 8.74 21.96
CA VAL A 300 4.53 7.57 21.09
C VAL A 300 4.41 6.27 21.86
N LEU A 301 4.90 6.24 23.09
CA LEU A 301 4.82 5.07 23.94
C LEU A 301 3.40 4.83 24.48
N GLU A 302 2.63 5.88 24.73
CA GLU A 302 1.23 5.78 25.15
C GLU A 302 0.37 5.17 24.05
N GLN A 303 0.55 5.63 22.80
CA GLN A 303 -0.20 5.13 21.64
C GLN A 303 0.28 3.76 21.15
N ILE A 304 1.58 3.47 21.29
CA ILE A 304 2.19 2.21 20.85
C ILE A 304 2.98 1.61 22.01
N SER A 305 2.24 1.14 23.02
CA SER A 305 2.80 0.56 24.26
C SER A 305 3.88 -0.52 24.04
N PRO A 306 3.82 -1.38 23.01
CA PRO A 306 4.89 -2.34 22.74
C PRO A 306 6.30 -1.73 22.53
N LEU A 307 6.42 -0.43 22.22
CA LEU A 307 7.70 0.23 21.98
C LEU A 307 8.52 0.53 23.24
N THR A 308 7.94 0.37 24.44
CA THR A 308 8.69 0.55 25.70
C THR A 308 9.87 -0.42 25.78
N GLU A 309 9.69 -1.65 25.31
CA GLU A 309 10.76 -2.66 25.26
C GLU A 309 11.88 -2.24 24.30
N LEU A 310 11.52 -1.70 23.13
CA LEU A 310 12.49 -1.17 22.17
C LEU A 310 13.28 0.00 22.79
N LYS A 311 12.61 0.94 23.46
CA LYS A 311 13.27 2.06 24.16
C LYS A 311 14.26 1.57 25.21
N TYR A 312 13.89 0.55 25.97
CA TYR A 312 14.77 -0.05 26.98
C TYR A 312 16.00 -0.69 26.34
N PHE A 313 15.81 -1.52 25.31
CA PHE A 313 16.91 -2.16 24.58
C PHE A 313 17.87 -1.14 23.97
N LEU A 314 17.34 -0.11 23.29
CA LEU A 314 18.16 0.96 22.71
C LEU A 314 18.92 1.75 23.76
N SER A 315 18.32 1.96 24.95
CA SER A 315 18.98 2.64 26.06
C SER A 315 20.18 1.83 26.56
N GLN A 316 20.02 0.50 26.68
CA GLN A 316 21.13 -0.40 27.02
C GLN A 316 22.20 -0.41 25.92
N LEU A 317 21.76 -0.47 24.65
CA LEU A 317 22.64 -0.47 23.49
C LEU A 317 23.50 0.81 23.46
N SER A 318 22.96 1.97 23.81
CA SER A 318 23.72 3.24 23.78
C SER A 318 24.89 3.30 24.76
N VAL A 319 24.85 2.52 25.85
CA VAL A 319 25.90 2.46 26.89
C VAL A 319 26.81 1.23 26.71
N THR A 320 26.36 0.20 25.99
CA THR A 320 27.09 -1.06 25.83
C THR A 320 28.04 -1.00 24.62
N ASN A 321 29.28 -1.46 24.80
CA ASN A 321 30.23 -1.61 23.70
C ASN A 321 30.10 -2.98 23.03
N VAL A 322 29.20 -3.06 22.04
CA VAL A 322 28.80 -4.30 21.35
C VAL A 322 29.91 -4.88 20.48
N SER A 323 30.90 -4.07 20.09
CA SER A 323 32.08 -4.47 19.32
C SER A 323 32.87 -5.62 19.96
N SER A 324 32.73 -5.82 21.28
CA SER A 324 33.36 -6.92 22.01
C SER A 324 32.59 -8.26 21.95
N GLN A 325 31.30 -8.23 21.62
CA GLN A 325 30.40 -9.40 21.65
C GLN A 325 30.24 -10.10 20.30
N GLN A 326 30.49 -9.41 19.18
CA GLN A 326 30.28 -9.93 17.81
C GLN A 326 31.48 -10.73 17.24
N SER A 327 32.37 -11.25 18.08
CA SER A 327 33.56 -12.02 17.66
C SER A 327 33.24 -13.42 17.06
N GLN A 328 32.03 -13.67 16.55
CA GLN A 328 31.69 -14.90 15.85
C GLN A 328 31.81 -14.68 14.34
N ARG A 329 32.72 -15.42 13.69
CA ARG A 329 32.86 -15.42 12.23
C ARG A 329 31.48 -15.64 11.59
N ALA A 330 31.11 -14.76 10.65
CA ALA A 330 29.89 -14.92 9.87
C ALA A 330 29.83 -16.34 9.30
N PRO A 331 28.75 -17.11 9.55
CA PRO A 331 28.63 -18.45 9.02
C PRO A 331 28.64 -18.40 7.49
N LEU A 332 29.28 -19.39 6.84
CA LEU A 332 29.18 -19.55 5.40
C LEU A 332 27.74 -19.95 5.07
N ILE A 333 26.96 -19.04 4.48
CA ILE A 333 25.57 -19.27 4.13
C ILE A 333 25.46 -19.41 2.61
N LEU A 334 24.84 -20.50 2.15
CA LEU A 334 24.44 -20.62 0.76
C LEU A 334 23.25 -19.70 0.51
N GLU A 335 23.42 -18.74 -0.38
CA GLU A 335 22.45 -17.68 -0.61
C GLU A 335 21.45 -18.06 -1.72
N VAL A 336 20.17 -17.78 -1.49
CA VAL A 336 19.16 -17.75 -2.54
C VAL A 336 19.26 -16.39 -3.24
N GLU A 337 19.36 -16.37 -4.56
CA GLU A 337 19.45 -15.13 -5.35
C GLU A 337 18.08 -14.76 -5.94
N ALA A 338 17.75 -13.47 -5.89
CA ALA A 338 16.55 -12.95 -6.53
C ALA A 338 16.83 -12.76 -8.02
N ASP A 339 16.12 -13.52 -8.85
CA ASP A 339 16.41 -13.59 -10.28
C ASP A 339 15.33 -12.94 -11.13
N TYR A 340 14.09 -12.82 -10.63
CA TYR A 340 12.96 -12.49 -11.49
C TYR A 340 13.08 -11.08 -12.08
N ARG A 341 13.40 -10.08 -11.24
CA ARG A 341 13.59 -8.69 -11.70
C ARG A 341 14.74 -8.59 -12.72
N ASN A 342 15.86 -9.26 -12.45
CA ASN A 342 17.05 -9.23 -13.32
C ASN A 342 16.77 -9.85 -14.69
N ILE A 343 16.10 -11.00 -14.72
CA ILE A 343 15.65 -11.67 -15.95
C ILE A 343 14.73 -10.74 -16.74
N LEU A 344 13.77 -10.11 -16.07
CA LEU A 344 12.81 -9.23 -16.73
C LEU A 344 13.47 -7.97 -17.29
N LEU A 345 14.42 -7.37 -16.55
CA LEU A 345 15.21 -6.23 -17.02
C LEU A 345 16.01 -6.61 -18.27
N ALA A 346 16.73 -7.74 -18.25
CA ALA A 346 17.52 -8.20 -19.39
C ALA A 346 16.66 -8.41 -20.65
N TYR A 347 15.48 -9.02 -20.50
CA TYR A 347 14.52 -9.20 -21.59
C TYR A 347 14.00 -7.86 -22.12
N THR A 348 13.67 -6.93 -21.23
CA THR A 348 13.10 -5.62 -21.55
C THR A 348 14.10 -4.72 -22.26
N HIS A 349 15.36 -4.68 -21.78
CA HIS A 349 16.44 -3.96 -22.45
C HIS A 349 16.68 -4.46 -23.87
N SER A 350 16.68 -5.79 -24.06
CA SER A 350 16.89 -6.42 -25.37
C SER A 350 15.77 -6.11 -26.38
N ASN A 351 14.53 -5.90 -25.91
CA ASN A 351 13.35 -5.71 -26.76
C ASN A 351 12.77 -4.29 -26.69
N LEU A 352 13.49 -3.36 -26.08
CA LEU A 352 12.99 -2.06 -25.67
C LEU A 352 12.26 -1.29 -26.79
N LYS A 353 12.93 -1.08 -27.94
CA LYS A 353 12.35 -0.33 -29.07
C LYS A 353 11.06 -0.96 -29.60
N LYS A 354 11.00 -2.29 -29.65
CA LYS A 354 9.81 -3.01 -30.14
C LYS A 354 8.65 -2.89 -29.15
N LEU A 355 8.94 -2.99 -27.85
CA LEU A 355 7.95 -2.88 -26.78
C LEU A 355 7.36 -1.47 -26.71
N VAL A 356 8.21 -0.44 -26.71
CA VAL A 356 7.75 0.96 -26.66
C VAL A 356 6.88 1.29 -27.86
N ASN A 357 7.31 0.97 -29.09
CA ASN A 357 6.50 1.23 -30.29
C ASN A 357 5.14 0.51 -30.24
N LYS A 358 5.12 -0.75 -29.80
CA LYS A 358 3.89 -1.54 -29.72
C LYS A 358 2.92 -0.98 -28.67
N GLN A 359 3.44 -0.58 -27.51
CA GLN A 359 2.61 -0.09 -26.40
C GLN A 359 2.16 1.35 -26.61
N ALA A 360 3.03 2.23 -27.12
CA ALA A 360 2.65 3.58 -27.52
C ALA A 360 1.47 3.52 -28.49
N ALA A 361 1.57 2.72 -29.57
CA ALA A 361 0.47 2.51 -30.51
C ALA A 361 -0.79 1.88 -29.89
N ALA A 362 -0.64 1.07 -28.83
CA ALA A 362 -1.78 0.49 -28.13
C ALA A 362 -2.51 1.54 -27.28
N PHE A 363 -1.78 2.47 -26.64
CA PHE A 363 -2.37 3.54 -25.84
C PHE A 363 -2.96 4.65 -26.71
N SER A 364 -2.26 5.09 -27.76
CA SER A 364 -2.78 6.10 -28.70
C SER A 364 -3.91 5.57 -29.59
N GLY A 365 -3.99 4.24 -29.77
CA GLY A 365 -5.08 3.59 -30.48
C GLY A 365 -6.37 3.38 -29.69
N LEU A 366 -6.43 3.78 -28.41
CA LEU A 366 -7.65 3.68 -27.59
C LEU A 366 -8.64 4.76 -28.02
N ASP A 367 -9.81 4.34 -28.50
CA ASP A 367 -10.87 5.30 -28.83
C ASP A 367 -11.65 5.74 -27.58
N ASN A 368 -12.39 6.85 -27.69
CA ASN A 368 -13.20 7.39 -26.59
C ASN A 368 -14.24 6.39 -26.07
N ASN A 369 -14.72 5.45 -26.89
CA ASN A 369 -15.70 4.45 -26.47
C ASN A 369 -15.05 3.37 -25.60
N GLN A 370 -13.87 2.88 -26.00
CA GLN A 370 -13.04 1.94 -25.26
C GLN A 370 -12.59 2.56 -23.93
N LEU A 371 -12.16 3.82 -23.94
CA LEU A 371 -11.83 4.54 -22.72
C LEU A 371 -13.04 4.66 -21.79
N GLN A 372 -14.24 4.95 -22.32
CA GLN A 372 -15.47 4.95 -21.52
C GLN A 372 -15.85 3.57 -21.00
N GLU A 373 -15.66 2.50 -21.77
CA GLU A 373 -15.92 1.13 -21.32
C GLU A 373 -14.98 0.73 -20.18
N ILE A 374 -13.66 0.97 -20.36
CA ILE A 374 -12.66 0.74 -19.32
C ILE A 374 -12.99 1.59 -18.09
N ALA A 375 -13.27 2.88 -18.25
CA ALA A 375 -13.63 3.76 -17.14
C ALA A 375 -14.92 3.34 -16.44
N LYS A 376 -15.94 2.84 -17.15
CA LYS A 376 -17.18 2.34 -16.53
C LYS A 376 -16.96 1.04 -15.76
N SER A 377 -16.24 0.08 -16.36
CA SER A 377 -15.92 -1.20 -15.70
C SER A 377 -15.08 -0.92 -14.44
N LEU A 378 -14.07 -0.06 -14.56
CA LEU A 378 -13.21 0.32 -13.46
C LEU A 378 -13.92 1.22 -12.44
N ALA A 379 -14.81 2.12 -12.83
CA ALA A 379 -15.55 2.96 -11.87
C ALA A 379 -16.38 2.11 -10.90
N THR A 380 -16.95 0.98 -11.35
CA THR A 380 -17.61 0.05 -10.43
C THR A 380 -16.65 -0.56 -9.42
N ALA A 381 -15.36 -0.72 -9.78
CA ALA A 381 -14.30 -1.20 -8.89
C ALA A 381 -13.55 -0.07 -8.14
N TYR A 382 -13.57 1.18 -8.58
CA TYR A 382 -12.94 2.30 -7.87
C TYR A 382 -13.92 2.94 -6.87
N ASN A 383 -15.22 3.01 -7.21
CA ASN A 383 -16.25 3.55 -6.33
C ASN A 383 -16.40 2.74 -5.02
N SER A 384 -16.12 1.45 -5.02
CA SER A 384 -16.15 0.63 -3.81
C SER A 384 -14.88 0.73 -2.94
N LEU A 385 -13.79 1.36 -3.42
CA LEU A 385 -12.66 1.78 -2.56
C LEU A 385 -12.93 3.11 -1.85
N ASP A 386 -13.62 4.04 -2.52
CA ASP A 386 -14.16 5.25 -1.88
C ASP A 386 -15.23 4.92 -0.81
N MET A 387 -15.67 3.64 -0.72
CA MET A 387 -16.54 3.13 0.34
C MET A 387 -15.80 2.46 1.52
N ILE A 388 -14.46 2.36 1.50
CA ILE A 388 -13.64 1.75 2.58
C ILE A 388 -12.95 2.79 3.48
N ASP A 389 -13.29 4.07 3.31
CA ASP A 389 -13.18 5.02 4.42
C ASP A 389 -14.33 6.01 4.28
N PRO A 390 -15.22 6.14 5.27
CA PRO A 390 -16.31 7.09 5.18
C PRO A 390 -15.69 8.45 4.95
N GLU A 391 -16.13 9.18 3.91
CA GLU A 391 -16.23 10.63 4.10
C GLU A 391 -16.84 10.80 5.48
N VAL A 392 -16.06 11.34 6.43
CA VAL A 392 -16.46 11.44 7.83
C VAL A 392 -17.82 12.11 7.81
N ALA A 393 -18.87 11.30 8.00
CA ALA A 393 -20.18 11.70 7.56
C ALA A 393 -20.52 12.96 8.34
N LYS A 394 -20.90 14.03 7.64
CA LYS A 394 -21.07 15.32 8.32
C LYS A 394 -22.40 15.30 9.05
N CYS A 395 -22.39 15.74 10.30
CA CYS A 395 -23.59 15.91 11.09
C CYS A 395 -24.54 16.80 10.31
N ALA A 396 -25.71 16.28 9.98
CA ALA A 396 -26.65 17.04 9.17
C ALA A 396 -27.07 18.35 9.86
N ASN A 397 -26.97 18.44 11.18
CA ASN A 397 -27.28 19.68 11.90
C ASN A 397 -26.13 20.71 11.91
N CYS A 398 -24.92 20.31 12.31
CA CYS A 398 -23.81 21.24 12.57
C CYS A 398 -22.60 21.11 11.64
N GLY A 399 -22.57 20.11 10.75
CA GLY A 399 -21.47 19.90 9.81
C GLY A 399 -20.22 19.19 10.37
N ASN A 400 -20.10 19.05 11.70
CA ASN A 400 -19.00 18.33 12.35
C ASN A 400 -19.05 16.81 12.07
N PRO A 401 -17.94 16.08 12.22
CA PRO A 401 -17.90 14.63 12.16
C PRO A 401 -19.02 13.92 12.92
N ALA A 402 -19.75 13.03 12.23
CA ALA A 402 -20.87 12.30 12.79
C ALA A 402 -20.63 10.78 12.76
N PRO A 403 -20.30 10.17 13.91
CA PRO A 403 -20.14 8.72 14.00
C PRO A 403 -21.47 7.96 14.10
N LYS A 404 -22.60 8.66 14.32
CA LYS A 404 -23.90 8.03 14.62
C LYS A 404 -24.92 8.29 13.51
N ARG A 405 -25.68 7.27 13.14
CA ARG A 405 -26.82 7.38 12.21
C ARG A 405 -28.14 7.46 12.98
N CYS A 406 -29.16 8.05 12.36
CA CYS A 406 -30.53 7.95 12.86
C CYS A 406 -30.90 6.47 13.07
N SER A 407 -31.22 6.08 14.31
CA SER A 407 -31.53 4.69 14.67
C SER A 407 -32.73 4.12 13.93
N ARG A 408 -33.62 4.98 13.41
CA ARG A 408 -34.89 4.59 12.77
C ARG A 408 -34.74 4.31 11.28
N CYS A 409 -34.25 5.25 10.48
CA CYS A 409 -34.08 5.07 9.02
C CYS A 409 -32.66 4.68 8.59
N LYS A 410 -31.65 4.95 9.42
CA LYS A 410 -30.20 4.79 9.15
C LYS A 410 -29.66 5.58 7.95
N SER A 411 -30.37 6.62 7.49
CA SER A 411 -29.99 7.41 6.30
C SER A 411 -29.27 8.73 6.58
N GLU A 412 -29.57 9.42 7.69
CA GLU A 412 -28.94 10.70 8.05
C GLU A 412 -28.02 10.55 9.28
N TRP A 413 -26.92 11.31 9.31
CA TRP A 413 -25.86 11.21 10.32
C TRP A 413 -25.85 12.40 11.30
N TYR A 414 -25.51 12.13 12.57
CA TYR A 414 -25.41 13.12 13.64
C TYR A 414 -24.19 12.88 14.55
N CYS A 415 -23.56 13.96 15.01
CA CYS A 415 -22.47 13.89 15.99
C CYS A 415 -22.95 13.43 17.38
N GLY A 416 -24.23 13.65 17.70
CA GLY A 416 -24.84 13.27 18.98
C GLY A 416 -26.35 13.42 18.99
N ARG A 417 -26.98 12.94 20.07
CA ARG A 417 -28.44 12.94 20.24
C ARG A 417 -29.03 14.35 20.24
N GLU A 418 -28.31 15.33 20.76
CA GLU A 418 -28.73 16.74 20.79
C GLU A 418 -28.94 17.30 19.37
N CYS A 419 -27.98 17.07 18.47
CA CYS A 419 -28.09 17.47 17.07
C CYS A 419 -29.20 16.72 16.32
N GLN A 420 -29.44 15.45 16.66
CA GLN A 420 -30.56 14.68 16.11
C GLN A 420 -31.92 15.26 16.54
N VAL A 421 -32.09 15.61 17.82
CA VAL A 421 -33.35 16.19 18.34
C VAL A 421 -33.60 17.57 17.72
N ASN A 422 -32.58 18.40 17.59
CA ASN A 422 -32.71 19.73 16.98
C ASN A 422 -33.11 19.67 15.50
N ARG A 423 -32.58 18.68 14.74
CA ARG A 423 -32.92 18.48 13.33
C ARG A 423 -34.14 17.57 13.10
N TRP A 424 -34.70 16.97 14.15
CA TRP A 424 -35.78 15.99 14.08
C TRP A 424 -37.03 16.50 13.36
N ASN A 425 -37.43 17.76 13.60
CA ASN A 425 -38.60 18.34 12.96
C ASN A 425 -38.49 18.40 11.43
N LYS A 426 -37.27 18.54 10.90
CA LYS A 426 -37.00 18.52 9.45
C LYS A 426 -36.74 17.10 8.92
N HIS A 427 -36.13 16.24 9.73
CA HIS A 427 -35.79 14.87 9.34
C HIS A 427 -36.98 13.90 9.39
N ARG A 428 -37.91 14.07 10.34
CA ARG A 428 -39.03 13.14 10.60
C ARG A 428 -39.84 12.78 9.35
N PRO A 429 -40.28 13.72 8.49
CA PRO A 429 -41.05 13.38 7.28
C PRO A 429 -40.27 12.45 6.34
N THR A 430 -38.99 12.72 6.13
CA THR A 430 -38.09 11.89 5.30
C THR A 430 -37.80 10.54 5.97
N CYS A 431 -37.66 10.53 7.30
CA CYS A 431 -37.43 9.32 8.08
C CYS A 431 -38.59 8.31 7.96
N ASP A 432 -39.83 8.80 8.04
CA ASP A 432 -41.04 7.99 7.93
C ASP A 432 -41.23 7.42 6.50
N LEU A 433 -40.92 8.21 5.46
CA LEU A 433 -40.92 7.76 4.06
C LEU A 433 -39.89 6.64 3.79
N LEU A 434 -38.69 6.77 4.37
CA LEU A 434 -37.62 5.78 4.22
C LEU A 434 -37.85 4.48 5.00
N GLN A 435 -38.65 4.50 6.07
CA GLN A 435 -39.08 3.28 6.74
C GLN A 435 -40.16 2.55 5.94
N SER A 436 -41.19 3.26 5.47
CA SER A 436 -42.27 2.65 4.68
C SER A 436 -41.81 2.04 3.35
N SER A 437 -40.73 2.56 2.75
CA SER A 437 -40.12 1.98 1.55
C SER A 437 -39.22 0.77 1.84
N LYS A 438 -38.72 0.60 3.07
CA LYS A 438 -38.01 -0.62 3.50
C LYS A 438 -38.97 -1.76 3.84
N GLU A 439 -40.17 -1.46 4.33
CA GLU A 439 -41.19 -2.46 4.65
C GLU A 439 -41.82 -3.06 3.37
N LYS A 440 -42.02 -2.27 2.31
CA LYS A 440 -42.56 -2.75 1.02
C LYS A 440 -41.63 -3.60 0.17
N ASN A 441 -40.33 -3.60 0.45
CA ASN A 441 -39.34 -4.44 -0.25
C ASN A 441 -39.12 -5.79 0.47
N HIS A 442 -39.85 -6.04 1.56
CA HIS A 442 -39.78 -7.27 2.36
C HIS A 442 -41.10 -8.07 2.40
N GLU A 443 -42.15 -7.58 1.73
CA GLU A 443 -43.32 -8.36 1.31
C GLU A 443 -43.14 -8.80 -0.15
#